data_AF-A0A2V7VQ02-F1
#
_entry.id   AF-A0A2V7VQ02-F1
#
_cell.length_a   1.000
_cell.length_b   1.000
_cell.length_c   1.000
_cell.angle_alpha   90.00
_cell.angle_beta   90.00
_cell.angle_gamma   90.00
#
_symmetry.space_group_name_H-M   'P 1'
#
loop_
_entity.id
_entity.type
_entity.pdbx_description
1 polymer ?
#
loop_
_entity_poly.entity_id
_entity_poly.type
_entity_poly.pdbx_seq_one_letter_code
_entity_poly.pdbx_strand_id
1 'polypeptide(L)' 'MTKAGKDAVSENVGRVVQIIGPVVDVEFDRAIPPIHNAVRIHDEGKGSGIAIDVIAEVEQHIGENRARCVSMLPTDG' A
#
# COMPACT_ATOMS: atom_id res chain seq x y z
N MET A 1 32.66 -9.56 -2.85
CA MET A 1 31.37 -9.27 -3.52
C MET A 1 30.41 -8.80 -2.44
N THR A 2 30.26 -7.48 -2.33
CA THR A 2 29.56 -6.77 -1.25
C THR A 2 28.06 -7.08 -1.31
N LYS A 3 27.51 -7.66 -0.24
CA LYS A 3 26.06 -7.68 0.02
C LYS A 3 25.64 -6.22 0.21
N ALA A 4 24.91 -5.66 -0.74
CA ALA A 4 24.24 -4.38 -0.56
C ALA A 4 23.30 -4.52 0.65
N GLY A 5 23.49 -3.66 1.65
CA GLY A 5 22.63 -3.57 2.81
C GLY A 5 21.21 -3.29 2.37
N LYS A 6 20.26 -4.08 2.85
CA LYS A 6 18.85 -3.69 2.86
C LYS A 6 18.76 -2.60 3.91
N ASP A 7 18.98 -1.35 3.50
CA ASP A 7 18.70 -0.19 4.34
C ASP A 7 17.25 -0.35 4.80
N ALA A 8 17.09 -0.63 6.10
CA ALA A 8 15.79 -0.74 6.72
C ALA A 8 15.22 0.68 6.83
N VAL A 9 14.69 1.17 5.71
CA VAL A 9 13.72 2.26 5.71
C VAL A 9 12.64 1.79 6.67
N SER A 10 12.48 2.49 7.79
CA SER A 10 11.41 2.19 8.74
C SER A 10 10.10 2.17 7.96
N GLU A 11 9.50 0.98 7.81
CA GLU A 11 8.35 0.82 6.93
C GLU A 11 7.22 1.72 7.43
N ASN A 12 6.77 2.60 6.55
CA ASN A 12 5.62 3.46 6.81
C ASN A 12 4.36 2.64 6.59
N VAL A 13 4.00 1.86 7.60
CA VAL A 13 2.88 0.93 7.56
C VAL A 13 1.56 1.69 7.66
N GLY A 14 0.58 1.22 6.91
CA GLY A 14 -0.80 1.69 6.94
C GLY A 14 -1.77 0.53 6.76
N ARG A 15 -3.06 0.85 6.72
CA ARG A 15 -4.14 -0.11 6.51
C ARG A 15 -5.03 0.32 5.35
N VAL A 16 -5.48 -0.65 4.56
CA VAL A 16 -6.52 -0.44 3.55
C VAL A 16 -7.84 -0.16 4.28
N VAL A 17 -8.52 0.93 3.92
CA VAL A 17 -9.81 1.31 4.52
C VAL A 17 -10.98 1.20 3.55
N GLN A 18 -10.70 1.26 2.25
CA GLN A 18 -11.73 1.17 1.21
C GLN A 18 -11.13 0.69 -0.11
N ILE A 19 -11.91 -0.08 -0.88
CA ILE A 19 -11.58 -0.53 -2.24
C ILE A 19 -12.80 -0.24 -3.13
N ILE A 20 -12.59 0.49 -4.23
CA ILE A 20 -13.61 0.78 -5.25
C ILE A 20 -13.00 0.53 -6.63
N GLY A 21 -13.24 -0.67 -7.17
CA GLY A 21 -12.55 -1.11 -8.38
C GLY A 21 -11.03 -1.03 -8.17
N PRO A 22 -10.26 -0.37 -9.06
CA PRO A 22 -8.81 -0.25 -8.91
C PRO A 22 -8.39 0.79 -7.86
N VAL A 23 -9.33 1.59 -7.33
CA VAL A 23 -9.04 2.66 -6.36
C VAL A 23 -8.97 2.06 -4.96
N VAL A 24 -7.86 2.29 -4.26
CA VAL A 24 -7.64 1.82 -2.89
C VAL A 24 -7.32 3.01 -2.01
N ASP A 25 -8.14 3.27 -1.00
CA ASP A 25 -7.82 4.27 0.01
C ASP A 25 -7.06 3.60 1.17
N VAL A 26 -5.91 4.17 1.53
CA VAL A 26 -5.00 3.66 2.57
C VAL A 26 -4.80 4.72 3.64
N GLU A 27 -5.04 4.35 4.90
CA GLU A 27 -4.74 5.17 6.07
C GLU A 27 -3.36 4.83 6.60
N PHE A 28 -2.50 5.83 6.80
CA PHE A 28 -1.13 5.65 7.30
C PHE A 28 -1.04 6.06 8.77
N ASP A 29 -0.32 5.28 9.58
CA ASP A 29 -0.13 5.56 11.01
C ASP A 29 0.81 6.73 11.27
N ARG A 30 1.64 7.08 10.27
CA ARG A 30 2.65 8.14 10.36
C ARG A 30 2.39 9.21 9.30
N ALA A 31 3.36 9.42 8.40
CA ALA A 31 3.26 10.39 7.33
C ALA A 31 2.56 9.78 6.12
N ILE A 32 1.80 10.57 5.36
CA ILE A 32 1.29 10.09 4.08
C ILE A 32 2.46 10.10 3.07
N PRO A 33 2.70 9.00 2.33
CA PRO A 33 3.73 8.99 1.29
C PRO A 33 3.47 10.06 0.21
N PRO A 34 4.52 10.58 -0.45
CA PRO A 34 4.34 11.53 -1.56
C PRO A 34 3.47 10.97 -2.69
N ILE A 35 2.86 11.86 -3.47
CA ILE A 35 2.20 11.50 -4.72
C ILE A 35 3.23 10.86 -5.67
N HIS A 36 2.79 9.87 -6.44
CA HIS A 36 3.56 8.95 -7.27
C HIS A 36 4.51 7.99 -6.51
N ASN A 37 4.39 7.90 -5.18
CA ASN A 37 5.11 6.90 -4.41
C ASN A 37 4.36 5.56 -4.43
N ALA A 38 5.09 4.46 -4.59
CA ALA A 38 4.51 3.12 -4.55
C ALA A 38 4.11 2.73 -3.12
N VAL A 39 3.00 2.01 -3.01
CA VAL A 39 2.47 1.39 -1.80
C VAL A 39 2.30 -0.09 -2.08
N ARG A 40 2.99 -0.94 -1.31
CA ARG A 40 2.82 -2.38 -1.39
C ARG A 40 1.75 -2.82 -0.40
N ILE A 41 0.69 -3.42 -0.89
CA ILE A 41 -0.40 -4.02 -0.12
C ILE A 41 -0.12 -5.52 -0.07
N HIS A 42 0.12 -6.06 1.13
CA HIS A 42 0.48 -7.45 1.31
C HIS A 42 -0.33 -8.09 2.46
N ASP A 43 -0.94 -9.24 2.18
CA ASP A 43 -1.58 -10.12 3.17
C ASP A 43 -1.20 -11.57 2.85
N GLU A 44 -0.82 -12.33 3.88
CA GLU A 44 -0.51 -13.76 3.76
C GLU A 44 -1.78 -14.62 3.57
N GLY A 45 -2.97 -14.03 3.62
CA GLY A 45 -4.24 -14.71 3.38
C GLY A 45 -4.69 -15.57 4.57
N LYS A 46 -4.24 -15.27 5.79
CA LYS A 46 -4.55 -16.07 6.99
C LYS A 46 -6.05 -16.14 7.30
N GLY A 47 -6.83 -15.15 6.88
CA GLY A 47 -8.29 -15.10 7.05
C GLY A 47 -9.07 -15.58 5.83
N SER A 48 -8.74 -15.07 4.65
CA SER A 48 -9.47 -15.34 3.40
C SER A 48 -9.02 -16.62 2.69
N GLY A 49 -7.85 -17.17 3.01
CA GLY A 49 -7.17 -18.21 2.23
C GLY A 49 -6.56 -17.70 0.92
N ILE A 50 -6.66 -16.40 0.65
CA ILE A 50 -6.16 -15.76 -0.57
C ILE A 50 -5.02 -14.83 -0.16
N ALA A 51 -3.80 -15.16 -0.60
CA ALA A 51 -2.65 -14.28 -0.43
C ALA A 51 -2.76 -13.08 -1.39
N ILE A 52 -2.41 -11.90 -0.89
CA ILE A 52 -2.47 -10.63 -1.63
C ILE A 52 -1.05 -10.07 -1.67
N ASP A 53 -0.58 -9.73 -2.87
CA ASP A 53 0.65 -8.96 -3.08
C ASP A 53 0.44 -8.01 -4.26
N VAL A 54 0.03 -6.79 -3.94
CA VAL A 54 -0.40 -5.79 -4.92
C VAL A 54 0.42 -4.52 -4.74
N ILE A 55 0.85 -3.95 -5.87
CA ILE A 55 1.43 -2.62 -5.91
C ILE A 55 0.35 -1.63 -6.31
N ALA A 56 0.20 -0.57 -5.52
CA ALA A 56 -0.58 0.60 -5.85
C ALA A 56 0.32 1.85 -5.83
N GLU A 57 -0.12 2.93 -6.47
CA GLU A 57 0.58 4.21 -6.48
C GLU A 57 -0.29 5.29 -5.85
N VAL A 58 0.30 6.17 -5.03
CA VAL A 58 -0.41 7.32 -4.44
C VAL A 58 -0.73 8.35 -5.52
N GLU A 59 -2.01 8.63 -5.73
CA GLU A 59 -2.48 9.64 -6.68
C GLU A 59 -2.93 10.94 -5.99
N GLN A 60 -3.46 10.83 -4.78
CA GLN A 60 -3.98 11.99 -4.06
C GLN A 60 -3.92 11.81 -2.55
N HIS A 61 -3.65 12.89 -1.82
CA HIS A 61 -3.91 12.96 -0.38
C HIS A 61 -5.36 13.41 -0.16
N ILE A 62 -6.13 12.65 0.63
CA ILE A 62 -7.58 12.86 0.80
C ILE A 62 -7.98 13.31 2.21
N GLY A 63 -7.00 13.64 3.06
CA GLY A 63 -7.20 14.03 4.46
C GLY A 63 -7.23 12.83 5.42
N GLU A 64 -7.39 13.07 6.72
CA GLU A 64 -7.47 12.02 7.76
C GLU A 64 -6.32 11.00 7.74
N ASN A 65 -5.10 11.44 7.42
CA ASN A 65 -3.92 10.57 7.23
C ASN A 65 -4.10 9.51 6.12
N ARG A 66 -4.96 9.78 5.12
CA ARG A 66 -5.24 8.87 4.02
C ARG A 66 -4.70 9.36 2.68
N ALA A 67 -4.21 8.40 1.91
CA ALA A 67 -3.97 8.54 0.49
C ALA A 67 -5.02 7.75 -0.30
N ARG A 68 -5.39 8.29 -1.44
CA ARG A 68 -6.03 7.54 -2.52
C ARG A 68 -4.96 7.01 -3.44
N CYS A 69 -4.95 5.69 -3.60
CA CYS A 69 -4.01 4.98 -4.45
C CYS A 69 -4.75 4.31 -5.63
N VAL A 70 -4.03 4.07 -6.72
CA VAL A 70 -4.51 3.26 -7.85
C VAL A 70 -3.69 1.98 -7.94
N SER A 71 -4.37 0.85 -7.94
CA SER A 71 -3.75 -0.48 -8.04
C SER A 71 -3.25 -0.76 -9.46
N MET A 72 -2.05 -1.34 -9.55
CA MET A 72 -1.43 -1.80 -10.80
C MET A 72 -1.80 -3.24 -11.15
N LEU A 73 -2.50 -3.93 -10.24
CA LEU A 73 -3.03 -5.28 -10.43
C LEU A 73 -4.54 -5.31 -10.14
N PRO A 74 -5.29 -6.31 -10.63
CA PRO A 74 -6.67 -6.52 -10.22
C PRO A 74 -6.80 -6.57 -8.70
N THR A 75 -7.86 -5.96 -8.18
CA THR A 75 -8.17 -5.88 -6.74
C THR A 75 -9.27 -6.87 -6.35
N ASP A 76 -9.54 -7.87 -7.20
CA ASP A 76 -10.52 -8.93 -6.95
C ASP A 76 -9.99 -9.92 -5.89
N GLY A 77 -10.79 -10.15 -4.83
CA GLY A 77 -10.47 -11.01 -3.68
C GLY A 77 -11.31 -10.67 -2.47
#